data_AF-A0A2I0B0W0-F1
#
_entry.id   AF-A0A2I0B0W0-F1
#
_cell.length_a   1.000
_cell.length_b   1.000
_cell.length_c   1.000
_cell.angle_alpha   90.00
_cell.angle_beta   90.00
_cell.angle_gamma   90.00
#
_symmetry.space_group_name_H-M   'P 1'
#
loop_
_entity.id
_entity.type
_entity.pdbx_description
1 polymer ?
#
loop_
_entity_poly.entity_id
_entity_poly.type
_entity_poly.pdbx_seq_one_letter_code
_entity_poly.pdbx_strand_id
1 'polypeptide(L)'
;MASAPVAEMNGGELTPLQKHVAFFDRNGDGIVYPWETFKGFRAIGAGIGLSIVGAAFINGFLGPKGKLPSPLFPIYVKNIQKGKHGSDSGVYDAQGRFVPSKFEEIFQNHAHTHTDALTSIELKEMLRSNRVPKDISGWVAAWTEWKVLYSLCKDGNGLLPRETIRAVYDGSLFLKMEKERESHKKNA
;
A
#
# COMPACT_ATOMS: atom_id res chain seq x y z
N MET A 1 14.73 -21.93 -5.66
CA MET A 1 15.91 -21.05 -5.50
C MET A 1 15.39 -19.69 -5.09
N ALA A 2 15.82 -19.18 -3.94
CA ALA A 2 15.32 -17.91 -3.40
C ALA A 2 15.74 -16.76 -4.32
N SER A 3 14.78 -15.99 -4.81
CA SER A 3 15.04 -14.75 -5.53
C SER A 3 15.68 -13.74 -4.58
N ALA A 4 16.72 -13.06 -5.06
CA ALA A 4 17.48 -12.05 -4.32
C ALA A 4 16.56 -10.92 -3.80
N PRO A 5 16.91 -10.26 -2.69
CA PRO A 5 16.09 -9.19 -2.15
C PRO A 5 16.05 -8.01 -3.12
N VAL A 6 14.88 -7.38 -3.11
CA VAL A 6 14.38 -6.27 -3.92
C VAL A 6 15.14 -4.96 -3.60
N ALA A 7 16.46 -4.95 -3.71
CA ALA A 7 17.30 -3.89 -3.15
C ALA A 7 17.91 -2.92 -4.18
N GLU A 8 17.85 -3.19 -5.48
CA GLU A 8 18.66 -2.45 -6.45
C GLU A 8 17.86 -2.11 -7.72
N MET A 9 17.27 -0.91 -7.78
CA MET A 9 16.89 -0.30 -9.06
C MET A 9 17.85 0.85 -9.37
N ASN A 10 18.76 0.65 -10.32
CA ASN A 10 19.72 1.64 -10.82
C ASN A 10 20.71 2.21 -9.77
N GLY A 11 21.34 1.35 -8.95
CA GLY A 11 22.50 1.73 -8.13
C GLY A 11 22.23 2.66 -6.94
N GLY A 12 20.98 2.76 -6.49
CA GLY A 12 20.58 3.49 -5.29
C GLY A 12 19.53 2.73 -4.48
N GLU A 13 19.51 2.96 -3.16
CA GLU A 13 18.54 2.33 -2.26
C GLU A 13 17.10 2.77 -2.61
N LEU A 14 16.18 1.80 -2.67
CA LEU A 14 14.76 2.07 -2.90
C LEU A 14 14.18 3.00 -1.81
N THR A 15 13.34 3.95 -2.22
CA THR A 15 12.54 4.71 -1.26
C THR A 15 11.54 3.79 -0.53
N PRO A 16 11.07 4.14 0.67
CA PRO A 16 10.04 3.37 1.37
C PRO A 16 8.79 3.07 0.52
N LEU A 17 8.31 4.05 -0.26
CA LEU A 17 7.19 3.82 -1.19
C LEU A 17 7.55 2.83 -2.31
N GLN A 18 8.77 2.89 -2.84
CA GLN A 18 9.24 1.90 -3.82
C GLN A 18 9.33 0.51 -3.21
N LYS A 19 9.87 0.37 -1.98
CA LYS A 19 9.91 -0.90 -1.25
C LYS A 19 8.50 -1.48 -1.07
N HIS A 20 7.54 -0.64 -0.69
CA HIS A 20 6.13 -1.03 -0.55
C HIS A 20 5.56 -1.65 -1.83
N VAL A 21 5.78 -1.00 -2.98
CA VAL A 21 5.23 -1.48 -4.26
C VAL A 21 6.02 -2.63 -4.86
N ALA A 22 7.33 -2.70 -4.62
CA ALA A 22 8.17 -3.74 -5.16
C ALA A 22 7.88 -5.13 -4.57
N PHE A 23 7.10 -5.23 -3.48
CA PHE A 23 6.49 -6.49 -3.06
C PHE A 23 5.65 -7.16 -4.16
N PHE A 24 4.97 -6.35 -4.98
CA PHE A 24 4.12 -6.82 -6.07
C PHE A 24 4.89 -7.09 -7.36
N ASP A 25 6.15 -6.68 -7.46
CA ASP A 25 7.05 -7.03 -8.57
C ASP A 25 7.56 -8.46 -8.34
N ARG A 26 6.84 -9.43 -8.87
CA ARG A 26 7.04 -10.84 -8.50
C ARG A 26 8.18 -11.47 -9.31
N ASN A 27 8.55 -10.89 -10.43
CA ASN A 27 9.68 -11.34 -11.24
C ASN A 27 10.95 -10.46 -11.05
N GLY A 28 10.83 -9.29 -10.41
CA GLY A 28 11.95 -8.42 -10.07
C GLY A 28 12.45 -7.57 -11.24
N ASP A 29 11.63 -7.33 -12.26
CA ASP A 29 12.03 -6.55 -13.44
C ASP A 29 11.74 -5.03 -13.32
N GLY A 30 11.16 -4.60 -12.20
CA GLY A 30 10.78 -3.22 -11.91
C GLY A 30 9.43 -2.80 -12.51
N ILE A 31 8.66 -3.74 -13.06
CA ILE A 31 7.36 -3.52 -13.69
C ILE A 31 6.34 -4.47 -13.05
N VAL A 32 5.25 -3.92 -12.52
CA VAL A 32 4.16 -4.69 -11.94
C VAL A 32 2.97 -4.73 -12.88
N TYR A 33 2.61 -5.91 -13.34
CA TYR A 33 1.42 -6.13 -14.14
C TYR A 33 0.21 -6.61 -13.32
N PRO A 34 -1.03 -6.55 -13.85
CA PRO A 34 -2.23 -6.94 -13.11
C PRO A 34 -2.17 -8.36 -12.52
N TRP A 35 -1.56 -9.33 -13.23
CA TRP A 35 -1.42 -10.70 -12.72
C TRP A 35 -0.46 -10.80 -11.54
N GLU A 36 0.51 -9.89 -11.43
CA GLU A 36 1.45 -9.84 -10.31
C GLU A 36 0.82 -9.15 -9.11
N THR A 37 0.08 -8.06 -9.34
CA THR A 37 -0.77 -7.45 -8.32
C THR A 37 -1.73 -8.50 -7.74
N PHE A 38 -2.42 -9.26 -8.60
CA PHE A 38 -3.27 -10.38 -8.17
C PHE A 38 -2.51 -11.39 -7.31
N LYS A 39 -1.33 -11.86 -7.75
CA LYS A 39 -0.50 -12.80 -6.99
C LYS A 39 -0.09 -12.22 -5.63
N GLY A 40 0.30 -10.96 -5.57
CA GLY A 40 0.66 -10.28 -4.32
C GLY A 40 -0.52 -10.20 -3.35
N PHE A 41 -1.72 -9.85 -3.81
CA PHE A 41 -2.93 -9.90 -2.99
C PHE A 41 -3.21 -11.29 -2.43
N ARG A 42 -3.07 -12.34 -3.26
CA ARG A 42 -3.23 -13.72 -2.82
C ARG A 42 -2.18 -14.13 -1.78
N ALA A 43 -0.94 -13.67 -1.96
CA ALA A 43 0.16 -13.94 -1.04
C ALA A 43 -0.12 -13.38 0.37
N ILE A 44 -0.66 -12.16 0.46
CA ILE A 44 -1.01 -11.51 1.75
C ILE A 44 -2.38 -11.94 2.30
N GLY A 45 -3.06 -12.89 1.66
CA GLY A 45 -4.28 -13.49 2.19
C GLY A 45 -5.60 -12.88 1.75
N ALA A 46 -5.60 -11.97 0.78
CA ALA A 46 -6.83 -11.52 0.15
C ALA A 46 -7.51 -12.68 -0.60
N GLY A 47 -8.84 -12.73 -0.54
CA GLY A 47 -9.66 -13.66 -1.33
C GLY A 47 -9.54 -13.44 -2.83
N ILE A 48 -10.01 -14.40 -3.64
CA ILE A 48 -9.93 -14.32 -5.12
C ILE A 48 -10.63 -13.07 -5.64
N GLY A 49 -11.87 -12.79 -5.17
CA GLY A 49 -12.64 -11.63 -5.62
C GLY A 49 -11.93 -10.30 -5.32
N LEU A 50 -11.43 -10.12 -4.09
CA LEU A 50 -10.67 -8.93 -3.72
C LEU A 50 -9.38 -8.80 -4.54
N SER A 51 -8.71 -9.92 -4.84
CA SER A 51 -7.48 -9.92 -5.63
C SER A 51 -7.72 -9.49 -7.08
N ILE A 52 -8.82 -9.92 -7.70
CA ILE A 52 -9.19 -9.53 -9.08
C ILE A 52 -9.53 -8.04 -9.13
N VAL A 53 -10.43 -7.59 -8.25
CA VAL A 53 -10.88 -6.20 -8.22
C VAL A 53 -9.73 -5.26 -7.87
N GLY A 54 -8.92 -5.63 -6.88
CA GLY A 54 -7.74 -4.85 -6.47
C GLY A 54 -6.72 -4.72 -7.59
N ALA A 55 -6.39 -5.81 -8.29
CA ALA A 55 -5.47 -5.79 -9.42
C ALA A 55 -5.96 -4.88 -10.56
N ALA A 56 -7.23 -5.00 -10.95
CA ALA A 56 -7.81 -4.15 -11.98
C ALA A 56 -7.79 -2.66 -11.58
N PHE A 57 -8.19 -2.36 -10.34
CA PHE A 57 -8.22 -0.98 -9.83
C PHE A 57 -6.82 -0.36 -9.76
N ILE A 58 -5.86 -1.04 -9.11
CA ILE A 58 -4.50 -0.52 -8.89
C ILE A 58 -3.77 -0.31 -10.21
N ASN A 59 -3.73 -1.32 -11.08
CA ASN A 59 -3.04 -1.18 -12.37
C ASN A 59 -3.75 -0.20 -13.30
N GLY A 60 -5.08 -0.17 -13.33
CA GLY A 60 -5.82 0.82 -14.12
C GLY A 60 -5.62 2.26 -13.61
N PHE A 61 -5.49 2.44 -12.30
CA PHE A 61 -5.30 3.75 -11.69
C PHE A 61 -3.87 4.28 -11.85
N LEU A 62 -2.87 3.42 -11.61
CA LEU A 62 -1.44 3.76 -11.56
C LEU A 62 -0.71 3.56 -12.89
N GLY A 63 -1.28 2.79 -13.81
CA GLY A 63 -0.71 2.58 -15.14
C GLY A 63 -0.56 3.89 -15.93
N PRO A 64 0.36 3.96 -16.92
CA PRO A 64 0.59 5.14 -17.72
C PRO A 64 -0.69 5.67 -18.39
N LYS A 65 -0.98 6.95 -18.15
CA LYS A 65 -2.07 7.68 -18.82
C LYS A 65 -1.42 8.60 -19.87
N GLY A 66 -1.77 8.44 -21.15
CA GLY A 66 -1.14 9.17 -22.25
C GLY A 66 -1.73 8.83 -23.60
N LYS A 67 -1.12 9.35 -24.69
CA LYS A 67 -1.64 9.19 -26.07
C LYS A 67 -1.66 7.75 -26.58
N LEU A 68 -0.85 6.87 -26.00
CA LEU A 68 -0.84 5.43 -26.32
C LEU A 68 -0.66 4.63 -25.02
N PRO A 69 -1.72 4.50 -24.20
CA PRO A 69 -1.60 3.76 -22.94
C PRO A 69 -1.33 2.29 -23.27
N SER A 70 -0.41 1.67 -22.56
CA SER A 70 -0.18 0.23 -22.71
C SER A 70 -1.44 -0.52 -22.26
N PRO A 71 -2.01 -1.41 -23.09
CA PRO A 71 -3.23 -2.14 -22.76
C PRO A 71 -3.04 -3.13 -21.60
N LEU A 72 -1.80 -3.37 -21.20
CA LEU A 72 -1.44 -4.24 -20.08
C LEU A 72 -1.33 -3.50 -18.75
N PHE A 73 -1.53 -2.17 -18.73
CA PHE A 73 -1.55 -1.34 -17.52
C PHE A 73 -0.33 -1.59 -16.58
N PRO A 74 0.91 -1.49 -17.08
CA PRO A 74 2.10 -1.73 -16.27
C PRO A 74 2.29 -0.62 -15.23
N ILE A 75 2.64 -0.97 -14.01
CA ILE A 75 3.09 -0.02 -12.99
C ILE A 75 4.61 -0.07 -12.96
N TYR A 76 5.27 1.07 -13.17
CA TYR A 76 6.73 1.14 -13.09
C TYR A 76 7.13 1.52 -11.67
N VAL A 77 7.81 0.64 -10.95
CA VAL A 77 8.21 0.86 -9.55
C VAL A 77 9.03 2.15 -9.41
N LYS A 78 9.97 2.41 -10.35
CA LYS A 78 10.77 3.66 -10.37
C LYS A 78 9.96 4.96 -10.46
N ASN A 79 8.70 4.89 -10.90
CA ASN A 79 7.83 6.05 -11.11
C ASN A 79 6.68 6.12 -10.10
N ILE A 80 6.64 5.22 -9.12
CA ILE A 80 5.48 5.05 -8.23
C ILE A 80 5.08 6.32 -7.47
N GLN A 81 6.02 7.21 -7.16
CA GLN A 81 5.78 8.51 -6.53
C GLN A 81 4.80 9.39 -7.33
N LYS A 82 4.70 9.18 -8.65
CA LYS A 82 3.71 9.87 -9.51
C LYS A 82 2.28 9.37 -9.33
N GLY A 83 2.12 8.21 -8.70
CA GLY A 83 0.84 7.58 -8.39
C GLY A 83 0.14 8.16 -7.16
N LYS A 84 0.86 8.98 -6.39
CA LYS A 84 0.33 9.68 -5.23
C LYS A 84 -0.76 10.67 -5.60
N HIS A 85 -1.67 10.95 -4.67
CA HIS A 85 -2.78 11.86 -4.88
C HIS A 85 -2.90 12.90 -3.77
N GLY A 86 -3.63 13.98 -4.03
CA GLY A 86 -3.71 15.13 -3.12
C GLY A 86 -4.26 14.76 -1.74
N SER A 87 -5.18 13.81 -1.68
CA SER A 87 -5.87 13.40 -0.45
C SER A 87 -5.20 12.25 0.30
N ASP A 88 -3.90 12.05 0.08
CA ASP A 88 -3.04 11.15 0.85
C ASP A 88 -2.84 11.64 2.30
N SER A 89 -2.30 10.77 3.16
CA SER A 89 -1.89 11.12 4.53
C SER A 89 -0.69 12.07 4.60
N GLY A 90 0.07 12.23 3.51
CA GLY A 90 1.32 12.99 3.49
C GLY A 90 2.51 12.30 4.17
N VAL A 91 2.37 11.04 4.64
CA VAL A 91 3.47 10.28 5.27
C VAL A 91 4.60 9.98 4.30
N TYR A 92 4.30 9.85 3.02
CA TYR A 92 5.32 9.93 1.98
C TYR A 92 5.49 11.39 1.54
N ASP A 93 6.71 11.82 1.26
CA ASP A 93 6.97 13.09 0.56
C ASP A 93 6.80 12.94 -0.97
N ALA A 94 7.04 14.02 -1.73
CA ALA A 94 6.88 14.02 -3.18
C ALA A 94 7.79 13.01 -3.92
N GLN A 95 8.85 12.52 -3.28
CA GLN A 95 9.78 11.53 -3.81
C GLN A 95 9.51 10.11 -3.27
N GLY A 96 8.51 9.94 -2.40
CA GLY A 96 8.18 8.65 -1.80
C GLY A 96 9.02 8.31 -0.57
N ARG A 97 9.73 9.28 0.02
CA ARG A 97 10.48 9.11 1.27
C ARG A 97 9.54 9.23 2.46
N PHE A 98 9.82 8.50 3.53
CA PHE A 98 9.03 8.53 4.76
C PHE A 98 9.24 9.84 5.52
N VAL A 99 8.15 10.46 5.98
CA VAL A 99 8.12 11.71 6.75
C VAL A 99 7.64 11.39 8.16
N PRO A 100 8.56 11.25 9.15
CA PRO A 100 8.20 10.83 10.51
C PRO A 100 7.17 11.73 11.18
N SER A 101 7.27 13.05 11.04
CA SER A 101 6.33 13.98 11.64
C SER A 101 4.90 13.79 11.13
N LYS A 102 4.73 13.56 9.82
CA LYS A 102 3.42 13.28 9.22
C LYS A 102 2.84 11.94 9.67
N PHE A 103 3.69 10.96 9.95
CA PHE A 103 3.25 9.71 10.56
C PHE A 103 2.76 9.91 12.00
N GLU A 104 3.48 10.68 12.82
CA GLU A 104 3.04 10.99 14.18
C GLU A 104 1.74 11.79 14.20
N GLU A 105 1.57 12.74 13.26
CA GLU A 105 0.34 13.53 13.12
C GLU A 105 -0.92 12.66 12.93
N ILE A 106 -0.83 11.48 12.30
CA ILE A 106 -1.97 10.55 12.17
C ILE A 106 -2.53 10.22 13.55
N PHE A 107 -1.67 9.85 14.50
CA PHE A 107 -2.09 9.39 15.81
C PHE A 107 -2.41 10.55 16.74
N GLN A 108 -1.61 11.62 16.68
CA GLN A 108 -1.87 12.83 17.46
C GLN A 108 -3.24 13.45 17.15
N ASN A 109 -3.68 13.38 15.89
CA ASN A 109 -4.92 14.04 15.45
C ASN A 109 -6.14 13.12 15.44
N HIS A 110 -5.98 11.80 15.34
CA HIS A 110 -7.10 10.89 15.11
C HIS A 110 -7.16 9.69 16.06
N ALA A 111 -6.12 9.37 16.83
CA ALA A 111 -6.11 8.21 17.72
C ALA A 111 -6.69 8.58 19.09
N HIS A 112 -7.98 8.92 19.12
CA HIS A 112 -8.68 9.44 20.30
C HIS A 112 -8.95 8.38 21.36
N THR A 113 -9.18 7.13 20.94
CA THR A 113 -9.59 6.01 21.80
C THR A 113 -8.39 5.23 22.32
N HIS A 114 -7.42 4.95 21.44
CA HIS A 114 -6.20 4.21 21.76
C HIS A 114 -5.02 4.96 21.16
N THR A 115 -4.06 5.37 21.97
CA THR A 115 -2.94 6.23 21.51
C THR A 115 -2.04 5.55 20.47
N ASP A 116 -2.09 4.22 20.37
CA ASP A 116 -1.28 3.39 19.49
C ASP A 116 -2.09 2.59 18.45
N ALA A 117 -3.36 2.94 18.21
CA ALA A 117 -4.16 2.30 17.17
C ALA A 117 -5.31 3.18 16.68
N LEU A 118 -5.83 2.88 15.49
CA LEU A 118 -7.03 3.53 14.96
C LEU A 118 -8.21 2.56 14.95
N THR A 119 -9.36 3.02 15.46
CA THR A 119 -10.65 2.37 15.19
C THR A 119 -11.10 2.63 13.74
N SER A 120 -12.10 1.88 13.26
CA SER A 120 -12.70 2.19 11.94
C SER A 120 -13.36 3.56 11.84
N ILE A 121 -13.77 4.15 12.97
CA ILE A 121 -14.42 5.46 13.01
C ILE A 121 -13.37 6.56 12.87
N GLU A 122 -12.31 6.48 13.67
CA GLU A 122 -11.16 7.40 13.62
C GLU A 122 -10.43 7.32 12.27
N LEU A 123 -10.31 6.12 11.70
CA LEU A 123 -9.76 5.97 10.35
C LEU A 123 -10.61 6.69 9.29
N LYS A 124 -11.95 6.61 9.40
CA LYS A 124 -12.86 7.33 8.49
C LYS A 124 -12.80 8.85 8.72
N GLU A 125 -12.62 9.29 9.96
CA GLU A 125 -12.41 10.70 10.30
C GLU A 125 -11.13 11.22 9.63
N MET A 126 -10.00 10.52 9.79
CA MET A 126 -8.73 10.84 9.13
C MET A 126 -8.92 10.98 7.61
N LEU A 127 -9.54 9.98 6.97
CA LEU A 127 -9.82 10.01 5.53
C LEU A 127 -10.67 11.20 5.08
N ARG A 128 -11.59 11.69 5.93
CA ARG A 128 -12.39 12.89 5.65
C ARG A 128 -11.56 14.15 5.83
N SER A 129 -10.73 14.21 6.86
CA SER A 129 -9.87 15.36 7.15
C SER A 129 -8.80 15.58 6.08
N ASN A 130 -8.29 14.50 5.47
CA ASN A 130 -7.26 14.58 4.42
C ASN A 130 -7.81 14.99 3.04
N ARG A 131 -9.13 15.15 2.87
CA ARG A 131 -9.72 15.45 1.56
C ARG A 131 -9.27 16.80 1.02
N VAL A 132 -8.59 16.79 -0.12
CA VAL A 132 -8.31 17.99 -0.89
C VAL A 132 -9.53 18.37 -1.73
N PRO A 133 -10.01 19.62 -1.73
CA PRO A 133 -11.13 20.06 -2.55
C PRO A 133 -10.94 19.69 -4.03
N LYS A 134 -11.97 19.11 -4.65
CA LYS A 134 -12.01 18.67 -6.06
C LYS A 134 -11.13 17.45 -6.41
N ASP A 135 -10.42 16.85 -5.46
CA ASP A 135 -9.65 15.61 -5.66
C ASP A 135 -10.51 14.34 -5.50
N ILE A 136 -11.60 14.23 -6.27
CA ILE A 136 -12.58 13.14 -6.14
C ILE A 136 -11.91 11.76 -6.35
N SER A 137 -10.99 11.66 -7.31
CA SER A 137 -10.22 10.44 -7.55
C SER A 137 -9.35 10.05 -6.36
N GLY A 138 -8.66 11.02 -5.75
CA GLY A 138 -7.85 10.77 -4.56
C GLY A 138 -8.70 10.38 -3.35
N TRP A 139 -9.92 10.91 -3.20
CA TRP A 139 -10.83 10.49 -2.12
C TRP A 139 -11.21 9.02 -2.24
N VAL A 140 -11.50 8.56 -3.46
CA VAL A 140 -11.89 7.16 -3.73
C VAL A 140 -10.69 6.22 -3.56
N ALA A 141 -9.52 6.62 -4.05
CA ALA A 141 -8.28 5.86 -3.90
C ALA A 141 -7.91 5.70 -2.41
N ALA A 142 -7.79 6.81 -1.66
CA ALA A 142 -7.50 6.78 -0.23
C ALA A 142 -8.49 5.90 0.55
N TRP A 143 -9.80 6.07 0.31
CA TRP A 143 -10.80 5.24 0.98
C TRP A 143 -10.64 3.76 0.68
N THR A 144 -10.30 3.40 -0.57
CA THR A 144 -10.13 2.02 -1.01
C THR A 144 -8.89 1.40 -0.36
N GLU A 145 -7.75 2.08 -0.44
CA GLU A 145 -6.47 1.63 0.14
C GLU A 145 -6.61 1.37 1.64
N TRP A 146 -7.13 2.35 2.38
CA TRP A 146 -7.29 2.23 3.83
C TRP A 146 -8.35 1.21 4.24
N LYS A 147 -9.42 1.05 3.46
CA LYS A 147 -10.43 0.00 3.73
C LYS A 147 -9.85 -1.40 3.52
N VAL A 148 -9.05 -1.60 2.47
CA VAL A 148 -8.36 -2.86 2.22
C VAL A 148 -7.37 -3.16 3.33
N LEU A 149 -6.55 -2.18 3.71
CA LEU A 149 -5.60 -2.31 4.82
C LEU A 149 -6.31 -2.68 6.12
N TYR A 150 -7.36 -1.95 6.49
CA TYR A 150 -8.14 -2.22 7.70
C TYR A 150 -8.76 -3.62 7.67
N SER A 151 -9.33 -4.03 6.54
CA SER A 151 -9.93 -5.37 6.41
C SER A 151 -8.92 -6.50 6.56
N LEU A 152 -7.68 -6.30 6.12
CA LEU A 152 -6.63 -7.31 6.17
C LEU A 152 -5.88 -7.32 7.50
N CYS A 153 -5.76 -6.17 8.16
CA CYS A 153 -4.76 -5.97 9.21
C CYS A 153 -5.30 -5.43 10.53
N LYS A 154 -6.62 -5.21 10.67
CA LYS A 154 -7.21 -4.96 11.98
C LYS A 154 -7.02 -6.18 12.89
N ASP A 155 -6.86 -5.95 14.18
CA ASP A 155 -6.76 -7.01 15.18
C ASP A 155 -8.13 -7.62 15.53
N GLY A 156 -8.13 -8.53 16.51
CA GLY A 156 -9.34 -9.18 17.02
C GLY A 156 -10.35 -8.22 17.66
N ASN A 157 -9.89 -7.07 18.15
CA ASN A 157 -10.72 -6.02 18.75
C ASN A 157 -11.21 -5.00 17.71
N GLY A 158 -10.79 -5.13 16.44
CA GLY A 158 -11.12 -4.17 15.39
C GLY A 158 -10.30 -2.89 15.45
N LEU A 159 -9.11 -2.94 16.03
CA LEU A 159 -8.15 -1.84 16.03
C LEU A 159 -7.13 -2.06 14.91
N LEU A 160 -6.70 -0.98 14.25
CA LEU A 160 -5.60 -1.00 13.30
C LEU A 160 -4.35 -0.46 14.00
N PRO A 161 -3.39 -1.33 14.40
CA PRO A 161 -2.26 -0.91 15.24
C PRO A 161 -1.31 0.04 14.52
N ARG A 162 -0.70 0.96 15.28
CA ARG A 162 0.30 1.93 14.81
C ARG A 162 1.47 1.26 14.12
N GLU A 163 1.97 0.17 14.69
CA GLU A 163 3.10 -0.58 14.11
C GLU A 163 2.73 -1.26 12.79
N THR A 164 1.48 -1.69 12.62
CA THR A 164 0.99 -2.20 11.33
C THR A 164 0.96 -1.08 10.30
N ILE A 165 0.45 0.10 10.66
CA ILE A 165 0.44 1.27 9.76
C ILE A 165 1.87 1.70 9.42
N ARG A 166 2.79 1.70 10.39
CA ARG A 166 4.21 1.96 10.16
C ARG A 166 4.81 0.97 9.16
N ALA A 167 4.51 -0.32 9.31
CA ALA A 167 4.99 -1.37 8.43
C ALA A 167 4.46 -1.23 6.98
N VAL A 168 3.28 -0.63 6.78
CA VAL A 168 2.80 -0.28 5.42
C VAL A 168 3.73 0.75 4.80
N TYR A 169 4.06 1.80 5.55
CA TYR A 169 4.81 2.94 5.07
C TYR A 169 6.32 2.68 4.94
N ASP A 170 6.90 1.80 5.74
CA ASP A 170 8.30 1.40 5.58
C ASP A 170 8.51 0.31 4.50
N GLY A 171 7.42 -0.25 3.97
CA GLY A 171 7.41 -1.27 2.94
C GLY A 171 7.56 -2.71 3.45
N SER A 172 7.57 -2.95 4.76
CA SER A 172 7.80 -4.27 5.35
C SER A 172 6.54 -5.11 5.58
N LEU A 173 5.35 -4.51 5.62
CA LEU A 173 4.12 -5.21 6.03
C LEU A 173 3.84 -6.45 5.18
N PHE A 174 3.79 -6.30 3.86
CA PHE A 174 3.36 -7.40 2.98
C PHE A 174 4.33 -8.58 2.97
N LEU A 175 5.64 -8.31 3.12
CA LEU A 175 6.64 -9.35 3.30
C LEU A 175 6.44 -10.12 4.62
N LYS A 176 6.13 -9.41 5.71
CA LYS A 176 5.80 -10.04 7.01
C LYS A 176 4.56 -10.92 6.87
N MET A 177 3.49 -10.40 6.26
CA MET A 177 2.25 -11.15 6.04
C MET A 177 2.43 -12.40 5.17
N GLU A 178 3.17 -12.31 4.07
CA GLU A 178 3.45 -13.46 3.20
C GLU A 178 4.23 -14.54 3.98
N LYS A 179 5.28 -14.14 4.72
CA LYS A 179 6.10 -15.05 5.53
C LYS A 179 5.30 -15.76 6.63
N GLU A 180 4.45 -15.03 7.35
CA GLU A 180 3.57 -15.61 8.38
C GLU A 180 2.57 -16.61 7.79
N ARG A 181 2.06 -16.33 6.59
CA ARG A 181 1.13 -17.24 5.92
C ARG A 181 1.83 -18.50 5.40
N GLU A 182 3.06 -18.36 4.90
CA GLU A 182 3.87 -19.51 4.51
C GLU A 182 4.24 -20.40 5.71
N SER A 183 4.56 -19.81 6.86
CA SER A 183 4.85 -20.58 8.07
C SER A 183 3.61 -21.32 8.57
N HIS A 184 2.43 -20.69 8.58
CA HIS A 184 1.18 -21.35 8.98
C HIS A 184 0.82 -22.51 8.06
N LYS A 185 1.07 -22.41 6.75
CA LYS A 185 0.85 -23.52 5.80
C LYS A 185 1.82 -24.67 5.98
N LYS A 186 3.06 -24.41 6.44
CA LYS A 186 4.04 -25.46 6.73
C LYS A 186 3.73 -26.21 8.03
N ASN A 187 2.99 -25.57 8.93
CA ASN A 187 2.65 -26.09 10.25
C ASN A 187 1.20 -26.64 10.34
N ALA A 188 0.45 -26.62 9.23
CA ALA A 188 -0.91 -27.14 9.11
C ALA A 188 -0.93 -28.43 8.31
#